data_AF-D1CAG5-F1
#
_entry.id   AF-D1CAG5-F1
#
_cell.length_a   1.000
_cell.length_b   1.000
_cell.length_c   1.000
_cell.angle_alpha   90.00
_cell.angle_beta   90.00
_cell.angle_gamma   90.00
#
_symmetry.space_group_name_H-M   'P 1'
#
loop_
_entity.id
_entity.type
_entity.pdbx_description
1 polymer ?
#
loop_
_entity_poly.entity_id
_entity_poly.type
_entity_poly.pdbx_seq_one_letter_code
_entity_poly.pdbx_strand_id
1 'polypeptide(L)' 'MDLRTVETVVRRLFTDAEFRARAIEDSAAALSEYRLGAAEHAALSKLCLQLASGPKFNAAPIGTLGWWA' A
#
# COMPACT_ATOMS: atom_id res chain seq x y z
N MET A 1 -1.34 20.59 -1.72
CA MET A 1 -1.29 19.14 -1.97
C MET A 1 0.13 18.79 -2.37
N ASP A 2 0.83 17.97 -1.59
CA ASP A 2 2.23 17.61 -1.82
C ASP A 2 2.31 16.20 -2.44
N LEU A 3 2.29 16.15 -3.79
CA LEU A 3 2.25 14.88 -4.54
C LEU A 3 3.45 13.97 -4.22
N ARG A 4 4.60 14.57 -3.88
CA ARG A 4 5.83 13.85 -3.50
C ARG A 4 5.64 13.03 -2.23
N THR A 5 4.89 13.56 -1.26
CA THR A 5 4.59 12.84 -0.02
C THR A 5 3.75 11.60 -0.30
N VAL A 6 2.70 11.72 -1.13
CA VAL A 6 1.86 10.57 -1.52
C VAL A 6 2.66 9.54 -2.30
N GLU A 7 3.47 9.96 -3.27
CA GLU A 7 4.33 9.06 -4.05
C GLU A 7 5.29 8.29 -3.16
N THR A 8 5.92 8.96 -2.18
CA THR A 8 6.84 8.33 -1.23
C THR A 8 6.14 7.26 -0.41
N VAL A 9 4.94 7.55 0.11
CA VAL A 9 4.13 6.61 0.89
C VAL A 9 3.72 5.40 0.06
N VAL A 10 3.23 5.63 -1.16
CA VAL A 10 2.83 4.55 -2.08
C VAL A 10 4.04 3.69 -2.43
N ARG A 11 5.16 4.31 -2.81
CA ARG A 11 6.39 3.56 -3.15
C ARG A 11 6.82 2.69 -1.98
N ARG A 12 6.78 3.23 -0.76
CA ARG A 12 7.11 2.48 0.47
C ARG A 12 6.14 1.34 0.75
N LEU A 13 4.83 1.53 0.55
CA LEU A 13 3.81 0.47 0.65
C LEU A 13 4.11 -0.73 -0.26
N PHE A 14 4.73 -0.52 -1.42
CA PHE A 14 5.07 -1.60 -2.34
C PHE A 14 6.49 -2.17 -2.15
N THR A 15 7.45 -1.36 -1.69
CA THR A 15 8.85 -1.80 -1.51
C THR A 15 9.20 -2.30 -0.11
N ASP A 16 8.48 -1.86 0.93
CA ASP A 16 8.77 -2.13 2.34
C ASP A 16 7.67 -3.03 2.91
N ALA A 17 8.02 -4.30 3.14
CA ALA A 17 7.07 -5.32 3.59
C ALA A 17 6.62 -5.10 5.04
N GLU A 18 7.48 -4.55 5.92
CA GLU A 18 7.13 -4.24 7.30
C GLU A 18 6.19 -3.05 7.38
N PHE A 19 6.50 -1.99 6.64
CA PHE A 19 5.61 -0.84 6.52
C PHE A 19 4.26 -1.25 5.93
N ARG A 20 4.25 -2.12 4.92
CA ARG A 20 3.01 -2.67 4.35
C ARG A 20 2.20 -3.47 5.37
N ALA A 21 2.82 -4.36 6.13
CA ALA A 21 2.12 -5.15 7.15
C ALA A 21 1.49 -4.24 8.22
N ARG A 22 2.25 -3.24 8.69
CA ARG A 22 1.76 -2.25 9.65
C ARG A 22 0.65 -1.37 9.09
N ALA A 23 0.74 -0.97 7.83
CA ALA A 23 -0.30 -0.18 7.15
C ALA A 23 -1.57 -0.99 6.85
N ILE A 24 -1.46 -2.32 6.70
CA ILE A 24 -2.60 -3.23 6.59
C ILE A 24 -3.29 -3.42 7.94
N GLU A 25 -2.52 -3.55 9.02
CA GLU A 25 -3.04 -3.70 10.39
C GLU A 25 -3.69 -2.41 10.91
N ASP A 26 -3.01 -1.28 10.77
CA ASP A 26 -3.51 0.04 11.16
C ASP A 26 -3.04 1.12 10.17
N SER A 27 -3.83 1.31 9.11
CA SER A 27 -3.57 2.32 8.09
C SER A 27 -3.58 3.75 8.65
N ALA A 28 -4.37 4.05 9.70
CA ALA A 28 -4.44 5.40 10.25
C ALA A 28 -3.16 5.73 11.04
N ALA A 29 -2.66 4.79 11.85
CA ALA A 29 -1.42 4.95 12.57
C ALA A 29 -0.21 5.05 11.61
N ALA A 30 -0.14 4.19 10.59
CA ALA A 30 0.96 4.19 9.63
C ALA A 30 0.99 5.45 8.74
N LEU A 31 -0.17 6.02 8.42
CA LEU A 31 -0.29 7.21 7.60
C LEU A 31 -0.22 8.53 8.41
N SER A 32 -0.46 8.49 9.73
CA SER A 32 -0.42 9.66 10.62
C SER A 32 0.97 10.33 10.70
N GLU A 33 2.04 9.61 10.35
CA GLU A 33 3.40 10.16 10.27
C GLU A 33 3.57 11.13 9.09
N TYR A 34 2.67 11.06 8.11
CA TYR A 34 2.69 11.90 6.92
C TYR A 34 1.62 13.00 7.03
N ARG A 35 1.99 14.25 6.70
CA ARG A 35 1.02 15.36 6.58
C ARG A 35 0.18 15.21 5.32
N LEU A 36 -0.74 14.25 5.35
CA LEU A 36 -1.69 13.97 4.28
C LEU A 36 -2.96 14.83 4.48
N GLY A 37 -3.54 15.30 3.38
CA GLY A 37 -4.88 15.88 3.41
C GLY A 37 -5.94 14.79 3.59
N ALA A 38 -7.17 15.21 3.89
CA ALA A 38 -8.27 14.29 4.15
C ALA A 38 -8.59 13.37 2.94
N ALA A 39 -8.48 13.89 1.72
CA ALA A 39 -8.71 13.13 0.50
C ALA A 39 -7.60 12.09 0.24
N GLU A 40 -6.34 12.45 0.46
CA GLU A 40 -5.19 11.57 0.31
C GLU A 40 -5.21 10.46 1.37
N HIS A 41 -5.53 10.81 2.62
CA HIS A 41 -5.67 9.83 3.69
C HIS A 41 -6.77 8.82 3.37
N ALA A 42 -7.91 9.27 2.86
CA ALA A 42 -8.99 8.37 2.43
C ALA A 42 -8.59 7.48 1.24
N ALA A 43 -7.86 8.01 0.27
CA ALA A 43 -7.37 7.24 -0.88
C ALA A 43 -6.33 6.19 -0.47
N LEU A 44 -5.36 6.55 0.38
CA LEU A 44 -4.32 5.66 0.86
C LEU A 44 -4.86 4.60 1.81
N SER A 45 -5.82 4.95 2.68
CA SER A 45 -6.49 3.96 3.54
C SER A 45 -7.27 2.93 2.71
N LYS A 46 -7.99 3.37 1.67
CA LYS A 46 -8.61 2.45 0.70
C LYS A 46 -7.58 1.57 -0.01
N LEU A 47 -6.43 2.11 -0.41
CA LEU A 47 -5.35 1.34 -1.01
C LEU A 47 -4.81 0.27 -0.04
N CYS A 48 -4.60 0.60 1.23
CA CYS A 48 -4.18 -0.35 2.26
C CYS A 48 -5.19 -1.48 2.45
N LEU A 49 -6.49 -1.16 2.47
CA LEU A 49 -7.56 -2.16 2.52
C LEU A 49 -7.60 -3.05 1.28
N GLN A 50 -7.33 -2.52 0.09
CA GLN A 50 -7.23 -3.31 -1.14
C GLN A 50 -5.99 -4.20 -1.15
N LEU A 51 -4.88 -3.75 -0.59
CA LEU A 51 -3.67 -4.57 -0.39
C LEU A 51 -3.93 -5.70 0.62
N ALA A 52 -4.72 -5.44 1.65
CA ALA A 52 -5.14 -6.44 2.64
C ALA A 52 -6.16 -7.45 2.08
N SER A 53 -7.09 -6.97 1.25
CA SER A 53 -8.20 -7.76 0.69
C SER A 53 -7.89 -8.40 -0.66
N GLY A 54 -6.76 -8.05 -1.27
CA GLY A 54 -6.35 -8.58 -2.56
C GLY A 54 -6.11 -10.09 -2.49
N PRO A 55 -6.45 -10.86 -3.55
CA PRO A 55 -6.03 -12.24 -3.63
C PRO A 55 -4.51 -12.24 -3.60
N LYS A 56 -3.90 -12.77 -2.53
CA LYS A 56 -2.44 -12.93 -2.32
C LYS A 56 -1.64 -12.30 -3.45
N PHE A 57 -1.25 -11.02 -3.35
CA PHE A 57 -0.24 -10.46 -4.24
C PHE A 57 0.93 -11.44 -4.21
N ASN A 58 1.09 -12.18 -5.31
CA ASN A 58 1.71 -13.49 -5.37
C ASN A 58 2.86 -13.72 -4.37
N ALA A 59 2.60 -14.56 -3.37
CA ALA A 59 3.63 -15.42 -2.78
C ALA A 59 3.90 -16.64 -3.69
N ALA A 60 3.84 -16.43 -5.01
CA ALA A 60 4.50 -17.29 -5.96
C ALA A 60 5.86 -16.63 -6.22
N PRO A 61 6.98 -17.36 -6.12
CA PRO A 61 8.26 -16.82 -6.54
C PRO A 61 8.11 -16.28 -7.98
N ILE A 62 8.72 -15.14 -8.28
CA ILE A 62 8.86 -14.65 -9.66
C ILE A 62 9.67 -15.71 -10.40
N GLY A 63 8.96 -16.67 -10.97
CA GLY A 63 9.48 -17.90 -11.49
C GLY A 63 8.33 -18.67 -12.10
N THR A 64 8.24 -18.58 -13.43
CA THR A 64 7.51 -19.49 -14.33
C THR A 64 5.97 -19.39 -14.39
N LEU A 65 5.54 -18.72 -15.49
CA LEU A 65 4.41 -19.02 -16.38
C LEU A 65 2.96 -18.66 -16.00
N GLY A 66 2.41 -17.73 -16.79
CA GLY A 66 1.21 -17.98 -17.60
C GLY A 66 -0.12 -17.48 -17.05
N TRP A 67 -0.49 -16.22 -17.32
CA TRP A 67 -1.88 -15.76 -17.15
C TRP A 67 -2.36 -14.92 -18.33
N TRP A 68 -2.63 -15.61 -19.45
CA TRP A 68 -3.61 -15.23 -20.47
C TRP A 68 -4.21 -16.53 -21.01
N ALA A 69 -5.37 -16.92 -20.47
CA ALA A 69 -6.29 -17.91 -21.05
C ALA A 69 -7.68 -17.62 -20.49
#